data_AF-A0A1B8P4U4-F1
#
_entry.id   AF-A0A1B8P4U4-F1
#
_cell.length_a   1.000
_cell.length_b   1.000
_cell.length_c   1.000
_cell.angle_alpha   90.00
_cell.angle_beta   90.00
_cell.angle_gamma   90.00
#
_symmetry.space_group_name_H-M   'P 1'
#
loop_
_entity.id
_entity.type
_entity.pdbx_description
1 polymer ?
#
loop_
_entity_poly.entity_id
_entity_poly.type
_entity_poly.pdbx_seq_one_letter_code
_entity_poly.pdbx_strand_id
1 'polypeptide(L)'
;MLLRQRAWADDMRVVLHGRKRVAVLHAPRLLMTSDNGRAHLEGEVRLQGQPGSAFQAVMELRRDTGNGFDADLQADMQLESLIGLSALLGFDDILRFDDASGEARLWGNWQDGRLADVRLDVTSPRLALNREVPAGTSEPASCSTT
;
A
#
# COMPACT_ATOMS: atom_id res chain seq x y z
N MET A 1 33.54 14.28 3.33
CA MET A 1 32.84 14.89 2.18
C MET A 1 31.44 14.28 2.10
N LEU A 2 30.37 15.05 2.29
CA LEU A 2 29.00 14.56 2.10
C LEU A 2 28.63 14.78 0.62
N LEU A 3 28.41 13.70 -0.12
CA LEU A 3 27.97 13.77 -1.50
C LEU A 3 26.45 13.64 -1.53
N ARG A 4 25.72 14.75 -1.62
CA ARG A 4 24.28 14.70 -1.82
C ARG A 4 24.00 14.32 -3.27
N GLN A 5 23.59 13.08 -3.50
CA GLN A 5 23.26 12.58 -4.82
C GLN A 5 21.78 12.85 -5.09
N ARG A 6 21.46 13.41 -6.25
CA ARG A 6 20.09 13.59 -6.71
C ARG A 6 19.93 12.90 -8.06
N ALA A 7 18.92 12.06 -8.16
CA ALA A 7 18.52 11.40 -9.38
C ALA A 7 17.04 11.72 -9.64
N TRP A 8 16.69 11.82 -10.91
CA TRP A 8 15.31 11.79 -11.34
C TRP A 8 15.17 10.65 -12.34
N ALA A 9 14.03 9.98 -12.29
CA ALA A 9 13.66 8.98 -13.27
C ALA A 9 12.25 9.29 -13.74
N ASP A 10 12.09 9.26 -15.05
CA ASP A 10 10.81 9.46 -15.69
C ASP A 10 10.30 8.09 -16.19
N ASP A 11 8.98 7.91 -16.22
CA ASP A 11 8.32 6.72 -16.76
C ASP A 11 8.73 5.40 -16.07
N MET A 12 8.87 5.43 -14.75
CA MET A 12 9.28 4.25 -13.98
C MET A 12 8.15 3.23 -13.84
N ARG A 13 8.54 1.95 -13.88
CA ARG A 13 7.66 0.83 -13.56
C ARG A 13 8.15 0.14 -12.29
N VAL A 14 7.33 0.14 -11.25
CA VAL A 14 7.56 -0.59 -10.01
C VAL A 14 6.64 -1.80 -9.98
N VAL A 15 7.20 -2.97 -9.74
CA VAL A 15 6.45 -4.23 -9.69
C VAL A 15 6.44 -4.71 -8.25
N LEU A 16 5.27 -4.73 -7.62
CA LEU A 16 5.10 -5.30 -6.28
C LEU A 16 4.66 -6.75 -6.40
N HIS A 17 5.46 -7.64 -5.83
CA HIS A 17 5.14 -9.07 -5.76
C HIS A 17 4.39 -9.36 -4.46
N GLY A 18 3.07 -9.50 -4.54
CA GLY A 18 2.24 -10.00 -3.45
C GLY A 18 2.21 -11.54 -3.42
N ARG A 19 1.63 -12.12 -2.36
CA ARG A 19 1.52 -13.58 -2.19
C ARG A 19 0.63 -14.25 -3.24
N LYS A 20 -0.43 -13.57 -3.71
CA LYS A 20 -1.41 -14.11 -4.67
C LYS A 20 -1.43 -13.35 -6.01
N ARG A 21 -0.97 -12.09 -6.05
CA ARG A 21 -1.08 -11.18 -7.21
C ARG A 21 0.14 -10.28 -7.32
N VAL A 22 0.42 -9.83 -8.54
CA VAL A 22 1.48 -8.86 -8.84
C VAL A 22 0.82 -7.52 -9.17
N ALA A 23 1.27 -6.45 -8.51
CA ALA A 23 0.86 -5.09 -8.84
C ALA A 23 1.90 -4.42 -9.71
N VAL A 24 1.47 -3.75 -10.77
CA VAL A 24 2.36 -2.87 -11.52
C VAL A 24 1.95 -1.43 -11.27
N LEU A 25 2.86 -0.72 -10.63
CA LEU A 25 2.76 0.70 -10.36
C LEU A 25 3.59 1.45 -11.40
N HIS A 26 3.00 2.49 -11.95
CA HIS A 26 3.63 3.40 -12.90
C HIS A 26 3.92 4.71 -12.20
N ALA A 27 5.18 5.13 -12.13
CA ALA A 27 5.58 6.39 -11.54
C ALA A 27 6.05 7.32 -12.66
N PRO A 28 5.20 8.24 -13.18
CA PRO A 28 5.56 9.10 -14.30
C PRO A 28 6.78 9.96 -14.00
N ARG A 29 6.93 10.35 -12.73
CA ARG A 29 8.10 11.09 -12.24
C ARG A 29 8.41 10.66 -10.81
N LEU A 30 9.65 10.26 -10.61
CA LEU A 30 10.22 9.95 -9.30
C LEU A 30 11.44 10.83 -9.06
N LEU A 31 11.43 11.55 -7.95
CA LEU A 31 12.60 12.24 -7.42
C LEU A 31 13.25 11.37 -6.36
N MET A 32 14.55 11.13 -6.49
CA MET A 32 15.34 10.44 -5.48
C MET A 32 16.49 11.34 -5.03
N THR A 33 16.63 11.52 -3.72
CA THR A 33 17.79 12.19 -3.12
C THR A 33 18.41 11.28 -2.09
N SER A 34 19.74 11.12 -2.11
CA SER A 34 20.45 10.30 -1.15
C SER A 34 21.58 11.07 -0.50
N ASP A 35 21.73 10.86 0.81
CA ASP A 35 22.80 11.39 1.63
C ASP A 35 23.10 10.41 2.79
N ASN A 36 24.37 10.08 3.00
CA ASN A 36 24.86 9.27 4.12
C ASN A 36 24.04 8.00 4.43
N GLY A 37 23.78 7.17 3.41
CA GLY A 37 23.05 5.90 3.59
C GLY A 37 21.54 6.05 3.79
N ARG A 38 21.03 7.29 3.72
CA ARG A 38 19.60 7.59 3.63
C ARG A 38 19.24 7.93 2.18
N ALA A 39 18.07 7.51 1.74
CA ALA A 39 17.50 7.88 0.46
C ALA A 39 16.05 8.29 0.63
N HIS A 40 15.73 9.51 0.24
CA HIS A 40 14.38 10.04 0.15
C HIS A 40 13.88 9.89 -1.28
N LEU A 41 12.71 9.29 -1.44
CA LEU A 41 12.02 9.08 -2.71
C LEU A 41 10.67 9.79 -2.63
N GLU A 42 10.35 10.60 -3.63
CA GLU A 42 9.05 11.26 -3.74
C GLU A 42 8.54 11.15 -5.19
N GLY A 43 7.26 10.86 -5.36
CA GLY A 43 6.66 10.86 -6.68
C GLY A 43 5.15 10.65 -6.70
N GLU A 44 4.57 10.95 -7.86
CA GLU A 44 3.22 10.51 -8.20
C GLU A 44 3.32 9.08 -8.74
N VAL A 45 2.43 8.21 -8.26
CA VAL A 45 2.36 6.82 -8.65
C VAL A 45 0.94 6.50 -9.09
N ARG A 46 0.82 5.74 -10.17
CA ARG A 46 -0.44 5.35 -10.81
C ARG A 46 -0.54 3.84 -10.87
N LEU A 47 -1.73 3.30 -10.73
CA LEU A 47 -1.94 1.87 -10.91
C LEU A 47 -2.09 1.53 -12.40
N GLN A 48 -1.33 0.55 -12.88
CA GLN A 48 -1.47 0.11 -14.26
C GLN A 48 -2.84 -0.55 -14.48
N GLY A 49 -3.56 -0.11 -15.51
CA GLY A 49 -4.88 -0.64 -15.86
C GLY A 49 -6.06 0.06 -15.18
N GLN A 50 -5.81 1.06 -14.33
CA GLN A 50 -6.85 1.82 -13.65
C GLN A 50 -6.69 3.33 -13.92
N PRO A 51 -7.28 3.83 -15.01
CA PRO A 51 -7.16 5.24 -15.39
C PRO A 51 -7.80 6.14 -14.32
N GLY A 52 -7.04 7.13 -13.85
CA GLY A 52 -7.48 8.12 -12.85
C GLY A 52 -6.99 7.88 -11.42
N SER A 53 -6.48 6.69 -11.10
CA SER A 53 -5.95 6.38 -9.77
C SER A 53 -4.47 6.74 -9.67
N ALA A 54 -4.22 7.98 -9.25
CA ALA A 54 -2.90 8.48 -8.91
C ALA A 54 -2.80 8.78 -7.41
N PHE A 55 -1.65 8.48 -6.80
CA PHE A 55 -1.36 8.78 -5.42
C PHE A 55 0.04 9.38 -5.29
N GLN A 56 0.20 10.30 -4.33
CA GLN A 56 1.51 10.83 -4.00
C GLN A 56 2.15 9.91 -2.97
N ALA A 57 3.38 9.49 -3.22
CA ALA A 57 4.13 8.64 -2.32
C ALA A 57 5.43 9.32 -1.93
N VAL A 58 5.74 9.28 -0.64
CA VAL A 58 7.02 9.68 -0.06
C VAL A 58 7.57 8.49 0.69
N MET A 59 8.82 8.13 0.42
CA MET A 59 9.52 7.03 1.07
C MET A 59 10.89 7.48 1.55
N GLU A 60 11.18 7.21 2.81
CA GLU A 60 12.50 7.34 3.42
C GLU A 60 13.10 5.96 3.60
N LEU A 61 14.20 5.69 2.91
CA LEU A 61 14.96 4.46 2.99
C LEU A 61 16.24 4.70 3.78
N ARG A 62 16.52 3.85 4.77
CA ARG A 62 17.75 3.89 5.55
C ARG A 62 18.44 2.54 5.41
N ARG A 63 19.70 2.54 4.98
CA ARG A 63 20.53 1.33 5.06
C ARG A 63 20.83 1.04 6.51
N ASP A 64 20.54 -0.18 6.93
CA ASP A 64 21.12 -0.72 8.14
C ASP A 64 22.57 -1.18 7.87
N THR A 65 23.34 -1.31 8.93
CA THR A 65 24.68 -1.90 8.98
C THR A 65 24.72 -3.39 8.60
N GLY A 66 23.57 -4.09 8.62
CA GLY A 66 23.39 -5.44 8.08
C GLY A 66 23.06 -5.49 6.58
N ASN A 67 22.53 -6.64 6.13
CA ASN A 67 22.01 -6.80 4.75
C ASN A 67 20.58 -6.28 4.59
N GLY A 68 19.94 -5.84 5.68
CA GLY A 68 18.59 -5.33 5.70
C GLY A 68 18.48 -3.86 5.32
N PHE A 69 17.24 -3.38 5.28
CA PHE A 69 16.92 -1.97 5.13
C PHE A 69 15.76 -1.62 6.04
N ASP A 70 15.75 -0.38 6.53
CA ASP A 70 14.56 0.20 7.12
C ASP A 70 13.93 1.16 6.12
N ALA A 71 12.60 1.18 6.06
CA ALA A 71 11.89 2.11 5.19
C ALA A 71 10.64 2.65 5.88
N ASP A 72 10.36 3.93 5.67
CA ASP A 72 9.11 4.57 6.05
C ASP A 72 8.44 5.07 4.78
N LEU A 73 7.23 4.57 4.49
CA LEU A 73 6.39 4.99 3.37
C LEU A 73 5.20 5.77 3.91
N GLN A 74 4.90 6.90 3.28
CA GLN A 74 3.59 7.55 3.35
C GLN A 74 3.03 7.67 1.92
N ALA A 75 1.77 7.32 1.75
CA ALA A 75 1.05 7.54 0.50
C ALA A 75 -0.29 8.22 0.76
N ASP A 76 -0.53 9.30 0.03
CA ASP A 76 -1.75 10.11 0.06
C ASP A 76 -2.55 9.87 -1.22
N MET A 77 -3.84 9.56 -1.09
CA MET A 77 -4.70 9.21 -2.23
C MET A 77 -6.17 9.53 -2.02
N GLN A 78 -6.91 9.57 -3.13
CA GLN A 78 -8.36 9.55 -3.12
C GLN A 78 -8.85 8.12 -2.80
N LEU A 79 -9.86 7.99 -1.94
CA LEU A 79 -10.37 6.72 -1.45
C LEU A 79 -10.97 5.85 -2.57
N GLU A 80 -11.53 6.48 -3.60
CA GLU A 80 -11.99 5.86 -4.84
C GLU A 80 -10.86 5.07 -5.52
N SER A 81 -9.62 5.54 -5.38
CA SER A 81 -8.42 4.88 -5.92
C SER A 81 -7.97 3.69 -5.06
N LEU A 82 -8.39 3.61 -3.80
CA LEU A 82 -8.06 2.52 -2.87
C LEU A 82 -8.81 1.23 -3.21
N ILE A 83 -10.04 1.34 -3.76
CA ILE A 83 -10.85 0.19 -4.22
C ILE A 83 -10.07 -0.64 -5.25
N GLY A 84 -9.31 0.04 -6.12
CA GLY A 84 -8.41 -0.62 -7.08
C GLY A 84 -7.25 -1.38 -6.44
N LEU A 85 -6.74 -0.87 -5.32
CA LEU A 85 -5.57 -1.38 -4.63
C LEU A 85 -5.93 -2.55 -3.67
N SER A 86 -7.10 -2.54 -3.03
CA SER A 86 -7.55 -3.57 -2.06
C SER A 86 -7.73 -4.94 -2.72
N ALA A 87 -8.31 -4.95 -3.93
CA ALA A 87 -8.44 -6.15 -4.75
C ALA A 87 -7.08 -6.79 -5.05
N LEU A 88 -6.04 -5.97 -5.21
CA LEU A 88 -4.73 -6.41 -5.66
C LEU A 88 -3.85 -6.91 -4.51
N LEU A 89 -3.90 -6.22 -3.37
CA LEU A 89 -3.16 -6.60 -2.16
C LEU A 89 -3.77 -7.81 -1.45
N GLY A 90 -4.93 -8.30 -1.90
CA GLY A 90 -5.65 -9.42 -1.29
C GLY A 90 -6.32 -9.02 0.02
N PHE A 91 -6.53 -7.73 0.24
CA PHE A 91 -7.31 -7.21 1.35
C PHE A 91 -8.81 -7.24 1.08
N ASP A 92 -9.25 -7.46 -0.17
CA ASP A 92 -10.67 -7.67 -0.49
C ASP A 92 -11.29 -8.82 0.32
N ASP A 93 -10.51 -9.86 0.65
CA ASP A 93 -10.96 -10.98 1.48
C ASP A 93 -11.25 -10.54 2.95
N ILE A 94 -10.83 -9.34 3.36
CA ILE A 94 -10.92 -8.82 4.74
C ILE A 94 -11.82 -7.57 4.81
N LEU A 95 -11.71 -6.68 3.83
CA LEU A 95 -12.44 -5.41 3.73
C LEU A 95 -12.77 -5.13 2.26
N ARG A 96 -14.06 -5.22 1.92
CA ARG A 96 -14.57 -4.82 0.60
C ARG A 96 -15.17 -3.42 0.70
N PHE A 97 -14.68 -2.51 -0.15
CA PHE A 97 -15.19 -1.15 -0.26
C PHE A 97 -16.21 -1.10 -1.41
N ASP A 98 -17.49 -0.91 -1.10
CA ASP A 98 -18.58 -0.94 -2.10
C ASP A 98 -18.92 0.46 -2.65
N ASP A 99 -18.87 1.48 -1.81
CA ASP A 99 -18.98 2.89 -2.18
C ASP A 99 -18.07 3.67 -1.23
N ALA A 100 -17.09 4.37 -1.78
CA ALA A 100 -16.06 5.00 -0.98
C ALA A 100 -15.65 6.30 -1.66
N SER A 101 -15.88 7.43 -0.98
CA SER A 101 -15.43 8.76 -1.43
C SER A 101 -14.61 9.45 -0.35
N GLY A 102 -13.70 10.34 -0.74
CA GLY A 102 -12.89 11.11 0.21
C GLY A 102 -11.40 10.77 0.13
N GLU A 103 -10.69 10.95 1.23
CA GLU A 103 -9.23 10.88 1.27
C GLU A 103 -8.75 9.69 2.11
N ALA A 104 -7.64 9.08 1.68
CA ALA A 104 -7.00 8.00 2.37
C ALA A 104 -5.49 8.25 2.48
N ARG A 105 -4.92 7.95 3.66
CA ARG A 105 -3.50 8.00 3.92
C ARG A 105 -3.01 6.65 4.41
N LEU A 106 -2.05 6.08 3.69
CA LEU A 106 -1.41 4.81 4.01
C LEU A 106 0.00 5.07 4.55
N TRP A 107 0.35 4.42 5.65
CA TRP A 107 1.73 4.33 6.13
C TRP A 107 2.19 2.89 6.15
N GLY A 108 3.45 2.67 5.76
CA GLY A 108 4.12 1.39 5.89
C GLY A 108 5.49 1.59 6.53
N ASN A 109 5.83 0.75 7.49
CA ASN A 109 7.13 0.75 8.15
C ASN A 109 7.82 -0.60 7.93
N TRP A 110 9.02 -0.59 7.37
CA TRP A 110 9.89 -1.74 7.24
C TRP A 110 11.03 -1.67 8.24
N GLN A 111 11.36 -2.81 8.84
CA GLN A 111 12.50 -3.00 9.72
C GLN A 111 13.24 -4.26 9.29
N ASP A 112 14.56 -4.17 9.12
CA ASP A 112 15.38 -5.30 8.64
C ASP A 112 14.83 -5.96 7.35
N GLY A 113 14.35 -5.15 6.43
CA GLY A 113 13.79 -5.56 5.15
C GLY A 113 12.41 -6.24 5.21
N ARG A 114 11.78 -6.29 6.39
CA ARG A 114 10.44 -6.88 6.58
C ARG A 114 9.43 -5.79 6.93
N LEU A 115 8.23 -5.92 6.38
CA LEU A 115 7.11 -5.03 6.72
C LEU A 115 6.69 -5.27 8.17
N ALA A 116 6.99 -4.31 9.04
CA ALA A 116 6.77 -4.38 10.48
C ALA A 116 5.38 -3.85 10.87
N ASP A 117 4.92 -2.78 10.22
CA ASP A 117 3.63 -2.16 10.50
C ASP A 117 3.00 -1.56 9.24
N VAL A 118 1.67 -1.58 9.18
CA VAL A 118 0.86 -0.90 8.15
C VAL A 118 -0.32 -0.23 8.81
N ARG A 119 -0.52 1.04 8.49
CA ARG A 119 -1.66 1.82 8.98
C ARG A 119 -2.37 2.49 7.83
N LEU A 120 -3.69 2.51 7.90
CA LEU A 120 -4.54 3.21 6.96
C LEU A 120 -5.45 4.16 7.75
N ASP A 121 -5.38 5.44 7.42
CA ASP A 121 -6.32 6.46 7.87
C ASP A 121 -7.23 6.83 6.70
N VAL A 122 -8.53 6.90 6.97
CA VAL A 122 -9.56 7.14 5.96
C VAL A 122 -10.48 8.23 6.48
N THR A 123 -10.52 9.34 5.73
CA THR A 123 -11.47 10.43 5.96
C THR A 123 -12.48 10.41 4.84
N SER A 124 -13.71 9.99 5.15
CA SER A 124 -14.73 9.75 4.15
C SER A 124 -16.07 10.37 4.52
N PRO A 125 -16.67 11.20 3.66
CA PRO A 125 -18.07 11.62 3.83
C PRO A 125 -19.06 10.47 3.53
N ARG A 126 -18.64 9.45 2.77
CA ARG A 126 -19.45 8.27 2.46
C ARG A 126 -18.57 7.04 2.29
N LEU A 127 -18.68 6.14 3.25
CA LEU A 127 -17.93 4.89 3.31
C LEU A 127 -18.89 3.72 3.57
N ALA A 128 -18.97 2.80 2.61
CA ALA A 128 -19.64 1.52 2.76
C ALA A 128 -18.58 0.40 2.82
N LEU A 129 -18.43 -0.19 4.02
CA LEU A 129 -17.54 -1.31 4.29
C LEU A 129 -18.34 -2.60 4.41
N ASN A 130 -17.97 -3.61 3.64
CA ASN A 130 -18.44 -4.97 3.83
C ASN A 130 -17.29 -5.87 4.28
N ARG A 131 -17.54 -6.62 5.35
CA ARG A 131 -16.64 -7.66 5.85
C ARG A 131 -17.33 -8.99 5.66
N GLU A 132 -16.75 -9.87 4.85
CA GLU A 132 -17.13 -11.28 4.91
C GLU A 132 -16.60 -11.83 6.23
N VAL A 133 -17.49 -11.93 7.22
CA VAL A 133 -17.23 -12.80 8.37
C VAL A 133 -17.29 -14.21 7.80
N PRO A 134 -16.20 -15.00 7.84
CA PRO A 134 -16.28 -16.40 7.45
C PRO A 134 -17.38 -17.01 8.32
N ALA A 135 -18.43 -17.55 7.69
CA ALA A 135 -19.47 -18.25 8.40
C ALA A 135 -18.80 -19.40 9.16
N GLY A 136 -18.52 -19.17 10.44
CA GLY A 136 -18.10 -20.21 11.35
C GLY A 136 -19.19 -21.25 11.31
N THR A 137 -18.82 -22.46 10.92
CA THR A 137 -19.66 -23.65 10.84
C THR A 137 -20.58 -23.71 12.05
N SER A 138 -21.84 -23.29 11.89
CA SER A 138 -22.89 -23.62 12.83
C SER A 138 -23.18 -25.10 12.63
N GLU A 139 -22.51 -25.91 13.44
CA GLU A 139 -22.81 -27.31 13.65
C GLU A 139 -24.31 -27.45 13.98
N PRO A 140 -25.12 -28.17 13.18
CA PRO A 140 -26.53 -28.32 13.50
C PRO A 140 -26.64 -29.18 14.76
N ALA A 141 -27.21 -28.59 15.81
CA ALA A 141 -27.61 -29.32 17.01
C ALA A 141 -28.55 -30.47 16.60
N SER A 142 -28.05 -31.69 16.74
CA SER A 142 -28.80 -32.91 16.50
C SER A 142 -29.77 -33.12 17.68
N CYS A 143 -30.99 -32.60 17.57
CA CYS A 143 -32.10 -33.04 18.41
C CYS A 143 -32.48 -34.46 17.99
N SER A 144 -32.03 -35.45 18.75
CA SER A 144 -32.55 -36.82 18.65
C SER A 144 -33.67 -37.01 19.66
N THR A 145 -34.89 -37.15 19.14
CA THR A 145 -36.06 -37.69 19.84
C THR A 145 -35.86 -39.20 20.02
N THR A 146 -35.91 -39.70 21.26
CA THR A 146 -36.54 -40.97 21.67
C THR A 146 -36.70 -40.96 23.19
#